data_AF-A0A3D4WQP9-F1
#
_entry.id   AF-A0A3D4WQP9-F1
#
_cell.length_a   1.000
_cell.length_b   1.000
_cell.length_c   1.000
_cell.angle_alpha   90.00
_cell.angle_beta   90.00
_cell.angle_gamma   90.00
#
_symmetry.space_group_name_H-M   'P 1'
#
loop_
_entity.id
_entity.type
_entity.pdbx_description
1 polymer ?
#
loop_
_entity_poly.entity_id
_entity_poly.type
_entity_poly.pdbx_seq_one_letter_code
_entity_poly.pdbx_strand_id
1 'polypeptide(L)'
;MRRMTFLTTESWYRDAVAGQRVGLLLAFPRSHAPPTGTVSASTTPSAPRSFEAANYGRDGAMRFDGNRGAANNYEPNSFGGPTQTSAPLAFGIPVSGETESHAPVRHAEDDDFVQAGALYRVMTEPERERLAADPSYGEPVSLAVKRLRAGG
;
A
#
# COMPACT_ATOMS: atom_id res chain seq x y z
N MET A 1 9.09 -30.26 -26.70
CA MET A 1 9.17 -28.86 -26.22
C MET A 1 7.80 -28.44 -25.72
N ARG A 2 7.56 -28.50 -24.41
CA ARG A 2 6.30 -28.01 -23.80
C ARG A 2 6.44 -26.50 -23.57
N ARG A 3 5.66 -25.70 -24.31
CA ARG A 3 5.49 -24.27 -24.03
C ARG A 3 4.80 -24.14 -22.68
N MET A 4 5.50 -23.55 -21.70
CA MET A 4 4.92 -23.15 -20.43
C MET A 4 4.19 -21.82 -20.66
N THR A 5 2.91 -21.90 -20.98
CA THR A 5 2.03 -20.73 -21.03
C THR A 5 1.84 -20.27 -19.58
N PHE A 6 2.45 -19.14 -19.22
CA PHE A 6 2.15 -18.46 -17.96
C PHE A 6 0.66 -18.11 -17.97
N LEU A 7 -0.11 -18.81 -17.14
CA LEU A 7 -1.51 -18.49 -16.86
C LEU A 7 -1.55 -17.06 -16.32
N THR A 8 -2.37 -16.24 -16.96
CA THR A 8 -2.77 -14.92 -16.51
C THR A 8 -3.40 -15.04 -15.13
N THR A 9 -2.65 -14.73 -14.07
CA THR A 9 -3.21 -14.45 -12.75
C THR A 9 -4.02 -13.16 -12.82
N GLU A 10 -5.32 -13.37 -13.09
CA GLU A 10 -6.53 -12.72 -12.58
C GLU A 10 -6.53 -11.19 -12.42
N SER A 11 -7.43 -10.53 -13.15
CA SER A 11 -7.79 -9.12 -12.94
C SER A 11 -8.33 -8.86 -11.53
N TRP A 12 -8.93 -9.86 -10.90
CA TRP A 12 -9.73 -9.75 -9.66
C TRP A 12 -8.88 -9.51 -8.41
N TYR A 13 -7.71 -10.14 -8.30
CA TYR A 13 -6.76 -9.88 -7.22
C TYR A 13 -6.26 -8.42 -7.24
N ARG A 14 -6.26 -7.78 -8.42
CA ARG A 14 -5.85 -6.39 -8.54
C ARG A 14 -6.86 -5.45 -7.88
N ASP A 15 -8.15 -5.76 -7.91
CA ASP A 15 -9.20 -4.84 -7.44
C ASP A 15 -9.29 -4.77 -5.91
N ALA A 16 -9.27 -5.92 -5.23
CA ALA A 16 -9.26 -5.98 -3.76
C ALA A 16 -7.99 -5.35 -3.17
N VAL A 17 -6.84 -5.65 -3.77
CA VAL A 17 -5.55 -5.07 -3.38
C VAL A 17 -5.45 -3.59 -3.78
N ALA A 18 -6.10 -3.17 -4.88
CA ALA A 18 -6.16 -1.77 -5.28
C ALA A 18 -6.88 -0.92 -4.24
N GLY A 19 -8.01 -1.38 -3.67
CA GLY A 19 -8.70 -0.65 -2.60
C GLY A 19 -7.82 -0.38 -1.38
N GLN A 20 -7.12 -1.41 -0.88
CA GLN A 20 -6.17 -1.27 0.22
C GLN A 20 -5.00 -0.34 -0.14
N ARG A 21 -4.46 -0.46 -1.36
CA ARG A 21 -3.35 0.37 -1.86
C ARG A 21 -3.75 1.83 -2.03
N VAL A 22 -4.95 2.10 -2.53
CA VAL A 22 -5.49 3.47 -2.67
C VAL A 22 -5.67 4.11 -1.30
N GLY A 23 -6.20 3.39 -0.32
CA GLY A 23 -6.27 3.88 1.06
C GLY A 23 -4.89 4.26 1.62
N LEU A 24 -3.87 3.45 1.33
CA LEU A 24 -2.50 3.72 1.77
C LEU A 24 -1.89 4.99 1.14
N LEU A 25 -2.26 5.35 -0.10
CA LEU A 25 -1.78 6.58 -0.77
C LEU A 25 -2.10 7.84 0.04
N LEU A 26 -3.22 7.84 0.76
CA LEU A 26 -3.62 8.97 1.62
C LEU A 26 -3.14 8.80 3.07
N ALA A 27 -3.18 7.57 3.60
CA ALA A 27 -2.83 7.30 4.98
C ALA A 27 -1.34 7.50 5.27
N PHE A 28 -0.47 6.98 4.40
CA PHE A 28 0.97 7.00 4.61
C PHE A 28 1.56 8.42 4.79
N PRO A 29 1.34 9.39 3.86
CA PRO A 29 1.90 10.73 4.01
C PRO A 29 1.33 11.46 5.24
N ARG A 30 0.07 11.20 5.60
CA ARG A 30 -0.57 11.78 6.79
C ARG A 30 0.07 11.28 8.08
N SER A 31 0.40 10.00 8.16
CA SER A 31 1.07 9.41 9.32
C SER A 31 2.53 9.84 9.46
N HIS A 32 3.20 10.21 8.36
CA HIS A 32 4.60 10.65 8.38
C HIS A 32 4.77 12.11 8.83
N ALA A 33 3.69 12.88 8.93
CA ALA A 33 3.74 14.29 9.30
C ALA A 33 4.19 14.54 10.75
N PRO A 34 3.73 13.86 11.81
CA PRO A 34 4.32 13.99 13.14
C PRO A 34 5.58 13.10 13.26
N PRO A 35 6.74 13.54 13.80
CA PRO A 35 7.12 14.83 14.40
C PRO A 35 7.88 15.80 13.46
N THR A 36 8.20 15.38 12.23
CA THR A 36 8.99 16.17 11.25
C THR A 36 8.16 17.22 10.51
N GLY A 37 6.86 17.29 10.78
CA GLY A 37 5.91 18.26 10.25
C GLY A 37 5.65 18.12 8.76
N THR A 38 5.30 19.24 8.14
CA THR A 38 5.07 19.35 6.69
C THR A 38 6.36 19.26 5.86
N VAL A 39 7.53 19.20 6.51
CA VAL A 39 8.86 19.19 5.86
C VAL A 39 9.53 17.82 5.87
N SER A 40 8.81 16.74 6.22
CA SER A 40 9.39 15.38 6.29
C SER A 40 10.11 14.95 5.01
N ALA A 41 9.61 15.38 3.85
CA ALA A 41 10.18 15.09 2.54
C ALA A 41 11.52 15.80 2.25
N SER A 42 11.87 16.88 2.97
CA SER A 42 13.15 17.58 2.78
C SER A 42 14.24 17.11 3.74
N THR A 43 13.94 16.19 4.66
CA THR A 43 14.94 15.63 5.58
C THR A 43 16.00 14.81 4.84
N THR A 44 17.25 14.84 5.29
CA THR A 44 18.38 14.14 4.66
C THR A 44 18.10 12.68 4.25
N PRO A 45 17.47 11.82 5.07
CA PRO A 45 17.19 10.44 4.66
C PRO A 45 16.06 10.31 3.63
N SER A 46 15.10 11.23 3.63
CA SER A 46 13.87 11.14 2.81
C SER A 46 13.92 12.00 1.55
N ALA A 47 14.87 12.94 1.48
CA ALA A 47 15.03 13.83 0.35
C ALA A 47 15.44 13.08 -0.93
N PRO A 48 14.90 13.46 -2.10
CA PRO A 48 15.32 12.90 -3.37
C PRO A 48 16.80 13.21 -3.61
N ARG A 49 17.56 12.18 -4.04
CA ARG A 49 19.00 12.32 -4.33
C ARG A 49 19.32 12.57 -5.80
N SER A 50 18.42 12.22 -6.71
CA SER A 50 18.66 12.25 -8.15
C SER A 50 18.27 13.58 -8.81
N PHE A 51 17.47 14.41 -8.14
CA PHE A 51 17.01 15.70 -8.65
C PHE A 51 16.70 16.65 -7.50
N GLU A 52 16.76 17.94 -7.77
CA GLU A 52 16.29 18.96 -6.85
C GLU A 52 14.76 19.08 -6.93
N ALA A 53 14.09 19.04 -5.77
CA ALA A 53 12.64 19.19 -5.72
C ALA A 53 12.23 20.62 -6.07
N ALA A 54 11.65 20.84 -7.25
CA ALA A 54 11.09 22.12 -7.71
C ALA A 54 9.57 22.17 -7.47
N ASN A 55 9.13 22.73 -6.34
CA ASN A 55 7.72 22.82 -5.95
C ASN A 55 7.40 24.12 -5.20
N TYR A 56 6.11 24.38 -4.98
CA TYR A 56 5.61 25.56 -4.27
C TYR A 56 5.33 25.32 -2.77
N GLY A 57 5.92 24.26 -2.18
CA GLY A 57 5.88 24.09 -0.73
C GLY A 57 6.65 25.23 -0.05
N ARG A 58 6.00 25.96 0.86
CA ARG A 58 6.60 27.02 1.69
C ARG A 58 6.31 26.78 3.16
N ASP A 59 7.21 27.33 3.97
CA ASP A 59 7.13 27.36 5.42
C ASP A 59 7.01 25.93 6.00
N GLY A 60 6.39 25.81 7.17
CA GLY A 60 6.33 24.58 7.94
C GLY A 60 7.30 24.58 9.12
N ALA A 61 6.93 23.88 10.17
CA ALA A 61 7.78 23.70 11.32
C ALA A 61 9.11 23.04 10.90
N MET A 62 10.22 23.45 11.51
CA MET A 62 11.56 22.89 11.27
C MET A 62 12.08 23.06 9.82
N ARG A 63 11.65 24.07 9.07
CA ARG A 63 12.20 24.37 7.74
C ARG A 63 13.66 24.85 7.84
N PHE A 64 14.57 24.20 7.13
CA PHE A 64 16.02 24.48 7.20
C PHE A 64 16.71 24.70 5.84
N ASP A 65 16.00 24.54 4.73
CA ASP A 65 16.54 24.57 3.36
C ASP A 65 16.52 25.98 2.70
N GLY A 66 16.35 27.04 3.50
CA GLY A 66 16.24 28.41 3.01
C GLY A 66 14.88 28.79 2.40
N ASN A 67 13.89 27.88 2.41
CA ASN A 67 12.49 28.16 2.04
C ASN A 67 12.32 28.84 0.66
N ARG A 68 13.28 28.63 -0.25
CA ARG A 68 13.37 29.26 -1.59
C ARG A 68 13.41 30.80 -1.60
N GLY A 69 13.75 31.44 -0.47
CA GLY A 69 13.91 32.89 -0.37
C GLY A 69 12.73 33.69 -0.93
N ALA A 70 13.02 34.67 -1.79
CA ALA A 70 12.02 35.55 -2.42
C ALA A 70 11.38 34.98 -3.69
N ALA A 71 11.56 33.69 -3.99
CA ALA A 71 10.98 33.08 -5.18
C ALA A 71 9.45 33.04 -5.10
N ASN A 72 8.78 33.28 -6.24
CA ASN A 72 7.32 33.26 -6.33
C ASN A 72 6.72 31.93 -5.85
N ASN A 73 5.52 32.04 -5.26
CA ASN A 73 4.85 30.93 -4.59
C ASN A 73 3.54 30.47 -5.26
N TYR A 74 3.39 30.69 -6.55
CA TYR A 74 2.17 30.34 -7.26
C TYR A 74 2.46 29.97 -8.72
N GLU A 75 1.58 29.18 -9.30
CA GLU A 75 1.56 28.84 -10.73
C GLU A 75 0.12 29.07 -11.25
N PRO A 76 -0.07 29.59 -12.47
CA PRO A 76 0.95 30.04 -13.42
C PRO A 76 1.58 31.39 -13.03
N ASN A 77 2.85 31.59 -13.36
CA ASN A 77 3.54 32.87 -13.16
C ASN A 77 4.44 33.20 -14.37
N SER A 78 4.72 34.49 -14.57
CA SER A 78 5.57 34.98 -15.69
C SER A 78 7.04 35.18 -15.29
N PHE A 79 7.46 34.64 -14.15
CA PHE A 79 8.74 34.96 -13.51
C PHE A 79 9.71 33.77 -13.48
N GLY A 80 9.45 32.72 -14.29
CA GLY A 80 10.36 31.59 -14.45
C GLY A 80 10.41 30.60 -13.27
N GLY A 81 9.29 30.43 -12.55
CA GLY A 81 9.19 29.41 -11.48
C GLY A 81 8.99 27.97 -11.98
N PRO A 82 8.94 26.98 -11.06
CA PRO A 82 8.59 25.59 -11.40
C PRO A 82 7.29 25.51 -12.19
N THR A 83 7.24 24.69 -13.23
CA THR A 83 6.03 24.50 -14.06
C THR A 83 5.64 23.04 -14.14
N GLN A 84 4.34 22.78 -14.16
CA GLN A 84 3.83 21.43 -14.36
C GLN A 84 4.20 20.92 -15.76
N THR A 85 4.64 19.67 -15.85
CA THR A 85 5.10 19.06 -17.11
C THR A 85 3.94 18.64 -18.03
N SER A 86 2.71 18.59 -17.52
CA SER A 86 1.50 18.08 -18.21
C SER A 86 1.64 16.64 -18.76
N ALA A 87 2.69 15.92 -18.37
CA ALA A 87 2.94 14.55 -18.78
C ALA A 87 2.25 13.59 -17.81
N PRO A 88 1.47 12.60 -18.29
CA PRO A 88 0.87 11.60 -17.42
C PRO A 88 1.96 10.72 -16.78
N LEU A 89 1.93 10.60 -15.46
CA LEU A 89 2.88 9.79 -14.69
C LEU A 89 2.52 8.29 -14.67
N ALA A 90 1.30 7.94 -15.03
CA ALA A 90 0.80 6.57 -15.05
C ALA A 90 -0.15 6.35 -16.24
N PHE A 91 -0.29 5.08 -16.65
CA PHE A 91 -1.29 4.68 -17.64
C PHE A 91 -2.69 4.73 -16.99
N GLY A 92 -3.66 5.34 -17.67
CA GLY A 92 -5.04 5.41 -17.19
C GLY A 92 -5.68 4.02 -17.13
N ILE A 93 -6.36 3.71 -16.03
CA ILE A 93 -7.13 2.46 -15.88
C ILE A 93 -8.58 2.75 -16.27
N PRO A 94 -9.17 2.04 -17.24
CA PRO A 94 -10.57 2.20 -17.58
C PRO A 94 -11.45 1.73 -16.41
N VAL A 95 -12.48 2.50 -16.08
CA VAL A 95 -13.44 2.21 -15.00
C VAL A 95 -14.87 2.30 -15.53
N SER A 96 -15.77 1.48 -14.99
CA SER A 96 -17.19 1.42 -15.38
C SER A 96 -18.08 1.04 -14.19
N GLY A 97 -19.32 1.50 -14.16
CA GLY A 97 -20.30 1.19 -13.11
C GLY A 97 -20.71 2.40 -12.26
N GLU A 98 -21.49 2.15 -11.21
CA GLU A 98 -21.95 3.19 -10.28
C GLU A 98 -20.97 3.41 -9.13
N THR A 99 -20.82 4.67 -8.70
CA THR A 99 -19.93 5.05 -7.59
C THR A 99 -20.66 4.89 -6.26
N GLU A 100 -20.44 3.78 -5.58
CA GLU A 100 -20.96 3.50 -4.24
C GLU A 100 -19.99 2.61 -3.43
N SER A 101 -20.31 2.36 -2.17
CA SER A 101 -19.55 1.44 -1.33
C SER A 101 -19.92 -0.01 -1.68
N HIS A 102 -19.04 -0.68 -2.41
CA HIS A 102 -19.22 -2.09 -2.78
C HIS A 102 -18.54 -3.01 -1.78
N ALA A 103 -19.24 -4.06 -1.35
CA ALA A 103 -18.57 -5.20 -0.73
C ALA A 103 -17.73 -5.91 -1.81
N PRO A 104 -16.53 -6.44 -1.48
CA PRO A 104 -15.79 -7.28 -2.41
C PRO A 104 -16.69 -8.43 -2.89
N VAL A 105 -16.74 -8.63 -4.20
CA VAL A 105 -17.47 -9.77 -4.77
C VAL A 105 -16.82 -11.04 -4.25
N ARG A 106 -17.59 -11.90 -3.57
CA ARG A 106 -17.10 -13.21 -3.13
C ARG A 106 -17.14 -14.16 -4.31
N HIS A 107 -15.99 -14.70 -4.68
CA HIS A 107 -15.87 -15.73 -5.70
C HIS A 107 -16.04 -17.12 -5.10
N ALA A 108 -16.39 -18.10 -5.93
CA ALA A 108 -16.57 -19.49 -5.48
C ALA A 108 -15.23 -20.09 -4.98
N GLU A 109 -14.11 -19.56 -5.47
CA GLU A 109 -12.75 -19.93 -5.11
C GLU A 109 -12.16 -19.10 -3.96
N ASP A 110 -12.87 -18.06 -3.47
CA ASP A 110 -12.47 -17.25 -2.31
C ASP A 110 -12.69 -18.06 -1.02
N ASP A 111 -11.83 -19.05 -0.83
CA ASP A 111 -11.68 -19.83 0.39
C ASP A 111 -10.37 -19.43 1.08
N ASP A 112 -10.51 -18.94 2.31
CA ASP A 112 -9.42 -18.51 3.19
C ASP A 112 -8.37 -19.62 3.43
N PHE A 113 -8.69 -20.88 3.13
CA PHE A 113 -7.83 -22.04 3.39
C PHE A 113 -7.02 -22.52 2.17
N VAL A 114 -7.35 -22.11 0.94
CA VAL A 114 -6.71 -22.66 -0.26
C VAL A 114 -5.22 -22.27 -0.34
N GLN A 115 -4.91 -20.98 -0.18
CA GLN A 115 -3.53 -20.48 -0.23
C GLN A 115 -2.70 -20.99 0.96
N ALA A 116 -3.28 -20.96 2.16
CA ALA A 116 -2.62 -21.45 3.38
C ALA A 116 -2.34 -22.96 3.30
N GLY A 117 -3.28 -23.75 2.79
CA GLY A 117 -3.11 -25.18 2.58
C GLY A 117 -2.07 -25.51 1.50
N ALA A 118 -1.99 -24.70 0.44
CA ALA A 118 -0.95 -24.83 -0.58
C ALA A 118 0.44 -24.56 0.01
N LEU A 119 0.57 -23.51 0.84
CA LEU A 119 1.81 -23.21 1.57
C LEU A 119 2.24 -24.37 2.48
N TYR A 120 1.30 -24.95 3.24
CA TYR A 120 1.60 -26.10 4.12
C TYR A 120 2.07 -27.35 3.35
N ARG A 121 1.55 -27.57 2.14
CA ARG A 121 1.94 -28.70 1.29
C ARG A 121 3.36 -28.57 0.71
N VAL A 122 3.90 -27.36 0.58
CA VAL A 122 5.27 -27.13 0.09
C VAL A 122 6.31 -27.09 1.20
N MET A 123 5.90 -27.02 2.47
CA MET A 123 6.80 -27.05 3.62
C MET A 123 7.40 -28.44 3.85
N THR A 124 8.65 -28.46 4.29
CA THR A 124 9.34 -29.67 4.77
C THR A 124 8.84 -30.08 6.15
N GLU A 125 9.06 -31.35 6.54
CA GLU A 125 8.64 -31.86 7.86
C GLU A 125 9.17 -30.99 9.03
N PRO A 126 10.47 -30.61 9.08
CA PRO A 126 10.97 -29.78 10.17
C PRO A 126 10.39 -28.36 10.19
N GLU A 127 9.94 -27.83 9.05
CA GLU A 127 9.26 -26.53 8.99
C GLU A 127 7.83 -26.62 9.54
N ARG A 128 7.14 -27.73 9.25
CA ARG A 128 5.79 -27.99 9.78
C ARG A 128 5.81 -28.18 11.29
N GLU A 129 6.81 -28.88 11.82
CA GLU A 129 6.99 -29.04 13.27
C GLU A 129 7.22 -27.70 13.97
N ARG A 130 8.07 -26.83 13.41
CA ARG A 130 8.29 -25.48 13.95
C ARG A 130 7.03 -24.63 13.90
N LEU A 131 6.27 -24.69 12.80
CA LEU A 131 5.00 -23.98 12.67
C LEU A 131 3.99 -24.44 13.73
N ALA A 132 3.92 -25.76 13.98
CA ALA A 132 2.99 -26.33 14.96
C ALA A 132 3.41 -26.08 16.42
N ALA A 133 4.70 -25.95 16.69
CA ALA A 133 5.24 -25.72 18.02
C ALA A 133 5.35 -24.23 18.41
N ASP A 134 5.10 -23.30 17.48
CA ASP A 134 5.22 -21.86 17.75
C ASP A 134 4.06 -21.37 18.64
N PRO A 135 4.36 -20.93 19.88
CA PRO A 135 3.35 -20.50 20.85
C PRO A 135 2.65 -19.20 20.44
N SER A 136 3.19 -18.44 19.48
CA SER A 136 2.60 -17.19 18.99
C SER A 136 1.28 -17.41 18.25
N TYR A 137 1.00 -18.63 17.78
CA TYR A 137 -0.27 -18.99 17.16
C TYR A 137 -1.40 -19.27 18.17
N GLY A 138 -1.09 -19.18 19.47
CA GLY A 138 -2.07 -19.08 20.55
C GLY A 138 -1.97 -20.21 21.58
N GLU A 139 -2.19 -19.84 22.84
CA GLU A 139 -2.48 -20.78 23.91
C GLU A 139 -3.77 -21.57 23.62
N PRO A 140 -3.90 -22.82 24.08
CA PRO A 140 -5.09 -23.62 23.84
C PRO A 140 -6.35 -22.90 24.34
N VAL A 141 -7.16 -22.41 23.39
CA VAL A 141 -8.46 -21.78 23.68
C VAL A 141 -9.33 -22.70 24.53
N SER A 142 -10.00 -22.12 25.52
CA SER A 142 -10.78 -22.86 26.51
C SER A 142 -11.80 -23.79 25.84
N LEU A 143 -12.07 -24.92 26.49
CA LEU A 143 -12.99 -25.95 25.98
C LEU A 143 -14.41 -25.38 25.74
N ALA A 144 -14.77 -24.30 26.43
CA ALA A 144 -16.02 -23.57 26.24
C ALA A 144 -16.13 -22.90 24.86
N VAL A 145 -15.03 -22.28 24.38
CA VAL A 145 -14.98 -21.67 23.04
C VAL A 145 -15.02 -22.73 21.95
N LYS A 146 -14.38 -23.88 22.17
CA LYS A 146 -14.40 -25.03 21.24
C LYS A 146 -15.79 -25.65 21.11
N ARG A 147 -16.56 -25.73 22.21
CA ARG A 147 -17.92 -26.27 22.22
C ARG A 147 -18.95 -25.33 21.58
N LEU A 148 -18.81 -24.02 21.77
CA LEU A 148 -19.69 -23.01 21.15
C LEU A 148 -19.60 -22.98 19.62
N ARG A 149 -18.46 -23.36 19.03
CA ARG A 149 -18.29 -23.43 17.56
C ARG A 149 -18.73 -24.76 16.94
N ALA A 150 -18.91 -25.81 17.73
CA ALA A 150 -19.24 -27.16 17.25
C ALA A 150 -20.73 -27.51 17.37
N GLY A 151 -21.57 -26.59 17.88
CA GLY A 151 -22.99 -26.82 18.16
C GLY A 151 -23.91 -25.75 17.60
N GLY A 152 -23.81 -25.48 16.29
CA GLY A 152 -24.73 -24.67 15.50
C GLY A 152 -25.03 -25.35 14.18
#